data_AF-A0A1L7X0K8-F1
#
_entry.id   AF-A0A1L7X0K8-F1
#
_cell.length_a   1.000
_cell.length_b   1.000
_cell.length_c   1.000
_cell.angle_alpha   90.00
_cell.angle_beta   90.00
_cell.angle_gamma   90.00
#
_symmetry.space_group_name_H-M   'P 1'
#
loop_
_entity.id
_entity.type
_entity.pdbx_description
1 polymer ?
#
loop_
_entity_poly.entity_id
_entity_poly.type
_entity_poly.pdbx_seq_one_letter_code
_entity_poly.pdbx_strand_id
1 'polypeptide(L)'
;MSSISPSSSPTFASLQSLRSHRIMEERDLNHFNSIPWCAALLSDPAFTITPTFSRQYKANTEDSLFAETLQTDSTISHCLSFHPPPIQTSVSAPWIPEVRSLMTLGLGMNGGPATLHGGIIATLMDDAIGTLLTINKHHKTGEPLSGNTVTAYLNVKYLRPVKTPGTVLVVAWGGKVEGGKGRKYGMEAEVRDGKGAVLAKADSLWILLQKKEAKL
;
A
#
# COMPACT_ATOMS: atom_id res chain seq x y z
N MET A 1 7.45 27.05 37.19
CA MET A 1 6.41 27.53 36.24
C MET A 1 6.62 26.79 34.93
N SER A 2 5.90 25.70 34.71
CA SER A 2 6.04 24.86 33.50
C SER A 2 5.15 25.42 32.40
N SER A 3 5.76 25.93 31.33
CA SER A 3 5.06 26.42 30.15
C SER A 3 4.50 25.23 29.37
N ILE A 4 3.17 25.08 29.39
CA ILE A 4 2.44 24.17 28.52
C ILE A 4 2.44 24.80 27.12
N SER A 5 3.09 24.15 26.17
CA SER A 5 3.02 24.50 24.75
C SER A 5 1.58 24.28 24.25
N PRO A 6 0.97 25.23 23.52
CA PRO A 6 -0.40 25.07 23.06
C PRO A 6 -0.42 24.01 21.95
N SER A 7 -1.27 23.00 22.10
CA SER A 7 -1.57 22.08 21.00
C SER A 7 -2.23 22.88 19.88
N SER A 8 -1.58 22.95 18.73
CA SER A 8 -2.12 23.65 17.55
C SER A 8 -3.36 22.93 17.05
N SER A 9 -4.51 23.62 17.08
CA SER A 9 -5.75 23.14 16.46
C SER A 9 -5.55 22.95 14.94
N PRO A 10 -6.06 21.85 14.35
CA PRO A 10 -5.90 21.59 12.93
C PRO A 10 -6.59 22.64 12.06
N THR A 11 -6.00 22.95 10.91
CA THR A 11 -6.53 23.92 9.95
C THR A 11 -7.80 23.39 9.25
N PHE A 12 -8.61 24.28 8.68
CA PHE A 12 -9.84 23.90 7.97
C PHE A 12 -9.59 22.92 6.80
N ALA A 13 -8.51 23.13 6.03
CA ALA A 13 -8.09 22.22 4.96
C ALA A 13 -7.68 20.83 5.50
N SER A 14 -7.00 20.79 6.65
CA SER A 14 -6.66 19.55 7.35
C SER A 14 -7.92 18.81 7.80
N LEU A 15 -8.91 19.53 8.36
CA LEU A 15 -10.18 18.95 8.76
C LEU A 15 -11.00 18.41 7.58
N GLN A 16 -11.00 19.10 6.43
CA GLN A 16 -11.67 18.62 5.22
C GLN A 16 -10.99 17.36 4.67
N SER A 17 -9.66 17.34 4.60
CA SER A 17 -8.89 16.16 4.19
C SER A 17 -9.17 14.96 5.10
N LEU A 18 -9.15 15.15 6.42
CA LEU A 18 -9.46 14.10 7.40
C LEU A 18 -10.88 13.56 7.26
N ARG A 19 -11.86 14.43 6.97
CA ARG A 19 -13.26 14.03 6.74
C ARG A 19 -13.41 13.22 5.45
N SER A 20 -12.86 13.70 4.35
CA SER A 20 -12.91 13.00 3.05
C SER A 20 -12.25 11.62 3.15
N HIS A 21 -11.12 11.54 3.86
CA HIS A 21 -10.43 10.28 4.09
C HIS A 21 -11.30 9.27 4.87
N ARG A 22 -11.93 9.72 5.96
CA ARG A 22 -12.83 8.87 6.76
C ARG A 22 -14.03 8.37 5.96
N ILE A 23 -14.62 9.23 5.12
CA ILE A 23 -15.77 8.86 4.26
C ILE A 23 -15.36 7.79 3.24
N MET A 24 -14.19 7.94 2.61
CA MET A 24 -13.67 6.93 1.67
C MET A 24 -13.38 5.60 2.36
N GLU A 25 -12.74 5.63 3.53
CA GLU A 25 -12.45 4.42 4.31
C GLU A 25 -13.74 3.69 4.72
N GLU A 26 -14.77 4.42 5.17
CA GLU A 26 -16.06 3.85 5.52
C GLU A 26 -16.79 3.26 4.30
N ARG A 27 -16.78 3.94 3.16
CA ARG A 27 -17.33 3.43 1.89
C ARG A 27 -16.67 2.11 1.49
N ASP A 28 -15.34 2.06 1.55
CA ASP A 28 -14.59 0.89 1.12
C ASP A 28 -14.71 -0.26 2.12
N LEU A 29 -14.72 0.03 3.42
CA LEU A 29 -14.98 -0.96 4.48
C LEU A 29 -16.37 -1.60 4.32
N ASN A 30 -17.42 -0.78 4.10
CA ASN A 30 -18.78 -1.29 3.89
C ASN A 30 -18.87 -2.17 2.63
N HIS A 31 -18.22 -1.77 1.54
CA HIS A 31 -18.15 -2.56 0.32
C HIS A 31 -17.50 -3.92 0.56
N PHE A 32 -16.32 -3.97 1.17
CA PHE A 32 -15.61 -5.22 1.41
C PHE A 32 -16.28 -6.10 2.46
N ASN A 33 -16.97 -5.54 3.46
CA ASN A 33 -17.80 -6.31 4.39
C ASN A 33 -19.03 -6.96 3.72
N SER A 34 -19.49 -6.44 2.57
CA SER A 34 -20.56 -7.06 1.79
C SER A 34 -20.10 -8.30 1.00
N ILE A 35 -18.79 -8.52 0.87
CA ILE A 35 -18.19 -9.65 0.16
C ILE A 35 -17.71 -10.69 1.19
N PRO A 36 -18.32 -11.89 1.29
CA PRO A 36 -18.10 -12.79 2.43
C PRO A 36 -16.64 -13.16 2.70
N TRP A 37 -15.83 -13.43 1.66
CA TRP A 37 -14.42 -13.79 1.84
C TRP A 37 -13.55 -12.59 2.24
N CYS A 38 -13.92 -11.37 1.83
CA CYS A 38 -13.26 -10.14 2.27
C CYS A 38 -13.62 -9.84 3.72
N ALA A 39 -14.90 -9.93 4.08
CA ALA A 39 -15.38 -9.74 5.45
C ALA A 39 -14.68 -10.68 6.44
N ALA A 40 -14.46 -11.95 6.04
CA ALA A 40 -13.72 -12.91 6.86
C ALA A 40 -12.24 -12.55 7.09
N LEU A 41 -11.60 -11.84 6.14
CA LEU A 41 -10.24 -11.31 6.33
C LEU A 41 -10.24 -10.08 7.23
N LEU A 42 -11.24 -9.21 7.09
CA LEU A 42 -11.36 -7.96 7.84
C LEU A 42 -11.86 -8.17 9.27
N SER A 43 -12.48 -9.29 9.58
CA SER A 43 -12.90 -9.66 10.94
C SER A 43 -11.78 -10.27 11.78
N ASP A 44 -10.61 -10.55 11.19
CA ASP A 44 -9.46 -11.08 11.92
C ASP A 44 -8.89 -10.00 12.86
N PRO A 45 -8.99 -10.17 14.20
CA PRO A 45 -8.53 -9.17 15.16
C PRO A 45 -7.01 -9.00 15.17
N ALA A 46 -6.26 -9.89 14.51
CA ALA A 46 -4.82 -9.74 14.34
C ALA A 46 -4.46 -8.62 13.35
N PHE A 47 -5.42 -8.12 12.55
CA PHE A 47 -5.17 -7.10 11.55
C PHE A 47 -5.80 -5.76 11.92
N THR A 48 -5.13 -4.67 11.53
CA THR A 48 -5.61 -3.30 11.67
C THR A 48 -5.68 -2.64 10.30
N ILE A 49 -6.79 -1.94 10.04
CA ILE A 49 -6.98 -1.13 8.83
C ILE A 49 -5.97 0.02 8.83
N THR A 50 -5.39 0.28 7.67
CA THR A 50 -4.47 1.39 7.45
C THR A 50 -4.88 2.16 6.19
N PRO A 51 -4.63 3.47 6.14
CA PRO A 51 -4.85 4.24 4.92
C PRO A 51 -4.11 3.63 3.72
N THR A 52 -4.78 3.51 2.58
CA THR A 52 -4.10 3.29 1.30
C THR A 52 -3.58 4.66 0.82
N PHE A 53 -2.36 5.03 1.23
CA PHE A 53 -1.82 6.38 1.06
C PHE A 53 -1.79 6.86 -0.40
N SER A 54 -1.56 5.95 -1.35
CA SER A 54 -1.57 6.23 -2.79
C SER A 54 -2.93 6.63 -3.36
N ARG A 55 -4.02 6.45 -2.59
CA ARG A 55 -5.38 6.90 -2.95
C ARG A 55 -5.65 8.34 -2.52
N GLN A 56 -4.63 9.08 -2.10
CA GLN A 56 -4.73 10.48 -1.68
C GLN A 56 -3.83 11.35 -2.56
N TYR A 57 -4.44 12.19 -3.37
CA TYR A 57 -3.70 13.12 -4.22
C TYR A 57 -2.92 14.12 -3.36
N LYS A 58 -1.62 14.27 -3.63
CA LYS A 58 -0.75 15.20 -2.91
C LYS A 58 -0.47 16.47 -3.71
N ALA A 59 -0.22 17.58 -3.02
CA ALA A 59 -0.03 18.90 -3.65
C ALA A 59 1.15 18.95 -4.64
N ASN A 60 2.14 18.07 -4.49
CA ASN A 60 3.29 17.92 -5.39
C ASN A 60 3.01 16.96 -6.57
N THR A 61 1.75 16.63 -6.85
CA THR A 61 1.28 15.71 -7.92
C THR A 61 1.60 14.23 -7.68
N GLU A 62 2.23 13.92 -6.54
CA GLU A 62 2.48 12.54 -6.11
C GLU A 62 1.14 11.81 -5.94
N ASP A 63 1.16 10.51 -6.25
CA ASP A 63 0.03 9.59 -6.21
C ASP A 63 -1.11 9.82 -7.22
N SER A 64 -0.96 10.76 -8.17
CA SER A 64 -1.95 11.02 -9.23
C SER A 64 -2.40 9.76 -10.02
N LEU A 65 -1.51 8.78 -10.21
CA LEU A 65 -1.89 7.50 -10.84
C LEU A 65 -2.99 6.78 -10.06
N PHE A 66 -2.83 6.60 -8.74
CA PHE A 66 -3.76 5.84 -7.93
C PHE A 66 -4.93 6.66 -7.39
N ALA A 67 -4.69 7.94 -7.07
CA ALA A 67 -5.67 8.84 -6.48
C ALA A 67 -6.63 9.46 -7.50
N GLU A 68 -6.29 9.44 -8.79
CA GLU A 68 -7.10 10.02 -9.87
C GLU A 68 -7.32 9.01 -11.00
N THR A 69 -6.25 8.60 -11.69
CA THR A 69 -6.36 7.79 -12.92
C THR A 69 -6.99 6.42 -12.65
N LEU A 70 -6.60 5.76 -11.56
CA LEU A 70 -7.09 4.45 -11.16
C LEU A 70 -8.17 4.52 -10.08
N GLN A 71 -8.73 5.70 -9.79
CA GLN A 71 -9.77 5.93 -8.78
C GLN A 71 -11.11 6.28 -9.43
N THR A 72 -11.64 5.34 -10.22
CA THR A 72 -12.94 5.51 -10.88
C THR A 72 -13.78 4.25 -10.76
N ASP A 73 -15.08 4.35 -11.03
CA ASP A 73 -16.00 3.20 -11.03
C ASP A 73 -15.63 2.15 -12.08
N SER A 74 -14.93 2.54 -13.16
CA SER A 74 -14.48 1.63 -14.22
C SER A 74 -13.06 1.08 -14.00
N THR A 75 -12.27 1.63 -13.06
CA THR A 75 -10.89 1.22 -12.77
C THR A 75 -10.81 0.50 -11.41
N ILE A 76 -10.15 1.05 -10.39
CA ILE A 76 -10.17 0.51 -9.02
C ILE A 76 -11.24 1.26 -8.22
N SER A 77 -12.43 0.69 -8.12
CA SER A 77 -13.59 1.35 -7.53
C SER A 77 -13.57 1.40 -6.01
N HIS A 78 -12.93 0.42 -5.37
CA HIS A 78 -12.77 0.32 -3.91
C HIS A 78 -11.38 -0.23 -3.57
N CYS A 79 -10.73 0.34 -2.55
CA CYS A 79 -9.40 -0.09 -2.11
C CYS A 79 -9.21 0.07 -0.60
N LEU A 80 -8.95 -1.03 0.10
CA LEU A 80 -8.73 -1.02 1.55
C LEU A 80 -7.48 -1.80 1.91
N SER A 81 -6.60 -1.19 2.71
CA SER A 81 -5.36 -1.81 3.15
C SER A 81 -5.38 -2.11 4.66
N PHE A 82 -4.71 -3.19 5.06
CA PHE A 82 -4.63 -3.63 6.46
C PHE A 82 -3.37 -4.45 6.69
N HIS A 83 -2.89 -4.49 7.92
CA HIS A 83 -1.64 -5.15 8.28
C HIS A 83 -1.69 -5.76 9.69
N PRO A 84 -0.87 -6.77 9.99
CA PRO A 84 -0.74 -7.29 11.35
C PRO A 84 0.12 -6.34 12.22
N PRO A 85 0.17 -6.54 13.54
CA PRO A 85 1.04 -5.75 14.40
C PRO A 85 2.52 -5.90 13.99
N PRO A 86 3.36 -4.89 14.32
CA PRO A 86 4.78 -4.98 14.03
C PRO A 86 5.43 -6.11 14.85
N ILE A 87 6.37 -6.81 14.22
CA ILE A 87 7.24 -7.77 14.88
C ILE A 87 8.42 -6.99 15.45
N GLN A 88 8.68 -7.18 16.74
CA GLN A 88 9.83 -6.63 17.44
C GLN A 88 10.83 -7.75 17.74
N THR A 89 12.10 -7.54 17.39
CA THR A 89 13.19 -8.42 17.78
C THR A 89 14.14 -7.68 18.73
N SER A 90 15.01 -8.40 19.44
CA SER A 90 16.01 -7.79 20.32
C SER A 90 17.06 -6.96 19.58
N VAL A 91 17.17 -7.13 18.27
CA VAL A 91 18.25 -6.59 17.42
C VAL A 91 17.77 -5.60 16.36
N SER A 92 16.47 -5.52 16.08
CA SER A 92 15.89 -4.60 15.10
C SER A 92 14.76 -3.77 15.69
N ALA A 93 14.58 -2.56 15.17
CA ALA A 93 13.39 -1.79 15.51
C ALA A 93 12.13 -2.47 14.96
N PRO A 94 10.94 -2.16 15.53
CA PRO A 94 9.68 -2.78 15.14
C PRO A 94 9.43 -2.67 13.63
N TRP A 95 8.96 -3.76 13.03
CA TRP A 95 8.71 -3.85 11.59
C TRP A 95 7.35 -4.51 11.34
N ILE A 96 6.50 -3.86 10.54
CA ILE A 96 5.27 -4.48 10.05
C ILE A 96 5.66 -5.45 8.93
N PRO A 97 5.42 -6.78 9.11
CA PRO A 97 5.98 -7.80 8.23
C PRO A 97 5.30 -7.88 6.87
N GLU A 98 4.02 -7.51 6.79
CA GLU A 98 3.22 -7.57 5.57
C GLU A 98 2.15 -6.47 5.55
N VAL A 99 1.67 -6.15 4.35
CA VAL A 99 0.43 -5.42 4.15
C VAL A 99 -0.44 -6.17 3.15
N ARG A 100 -1.74 -6.09 3.35
CA ARG A 100 -2.77 -6.67 2.51
C ARG A 100 -3.66 -5.57 1.98
N SER A 101 -3.91 -5.56 0.68
CA SER A 101 -4.77 -4.57 0.02
C SER A 101 -5.86 -5.29 -0.75
N LEU A 102 -7.11 -5.09 -0.35
CA LEU A 102 -8.28 -5.52 -1.10
C LEU A 102 -8.61 -4.48 -2.16
N MET A 103 -8.80 -4.92 -3.40
CA MET A 103 -9.07 -4.04 -4.54
C MET A 103 -10.21 -4.59 -5.40
N THR A 104 -11.23 -3.78 -5.65
CA THR A 104 -12.31 -4.11 -6.59
C THR A 104 -12.03 -3.46 -7.94
N LEU A 105 -11.94 -4.30 -8.97
CA LEU A 105 -11.47 -3.99 -10.31
C LEU A 105 -12.64 -3.95 -11.29
N GLY A 106 -12.75 -2.87 -12.05
CA GLY A 106 -13.66 -2.71 -13.17
C GLY A 106 -13.06 -3.14 -14.51
N LEU A 107 -13.75 -2.79 -15.60
CA LEU A 107 -13.39 -3.19 -16.98
C LEU A 107 -12.41 -2.23 -17.68
N GLY A 108 -12.21 -1.03 -17.14
CA GLY A 108 -11.42 0.06 -17.76
C GLY A 108 -9.91 -0.19 -17.80
N MET A 109 -9.45 -1.32 -17.29
CA MET A 109 -8.04 -1.69 -17.14
C MET A 109 -7.70 -3.00 -17.87
N ASN A 110 -8.54 -3.40 -18.82
CA ASN A 110 -8.40 -4.67 -19.52
C ASN A 110 -7.32 -4.62 -20.59
N GLY A 111 -6.50 -5.67 -20.68
CA GLY A 111 -5.59 -5.90 -21.81
C GLY A 111 -6.15 -6.89 -22.83
N GLY A 112 -6.97 -7.84 -22.36
CA GLY A 112 -7.73 -8.77 -23.18
C GLY A 112 -9.18 -8.84 -22.70
N PRO A 113 -10.04 -9.63 -23.37
CA PRO A 113 -11.45 -9.75 -22.99
C PRO A 113 -11.62 -10.13 -21.51
N ALA A 114 -12.28 -9.26 -20.73
CA ALA A 114 -12.56 -9.45 -19.31
C ALA A 114 -11.32 -9.90 -18.48
N THR A 115 -10.15 -9.38 -18.83
CA THR A 115 -8.86 -9.78 -18.24
C THR A 115 -8.00 -8.55 -18.00
N LEU A 116 -7.59 -8.35 -16.75
CA LEU A 116 -6.77 -7.21 -16.32
C LEU A 116 -5.45 -7.17 -17.09
N HIS A 117 -5.06 -5.99 -17.56
CA HIS A 117 -3.79 -5.80 -18.27
C HIS A 117 -2.61 -6.17 -17.37
N GLY A 118 -1.61 -6.87 -17.91
CA GLY A 118 -0.44 -7.32 -17.15
C GLY A 118 0.32 -6.17 -16.46
N GLY A 119 0.43 -5.03 -17.15
CA GLY A 119 0.99 -3.81 -16.57
C GLY A 119 0.26 -3.32 -15.31
N ILE A 120 -1.08 -3.44 -15.27
CA ILE A 120 -1.86 -3.05 -14.08
C ILE A 120 -1.62 -4.04 -12.95
N ILE A 121 -1.57 -5.34 -13.23
CA ILE A 121 -1.21 -6.37 -12.22
C ILE A 121 0.13 -6.03 -11.56
N ALA A 122 1.14 -5.67 -12.35
CA ALA A 122 2.45 -5.24 -11.83
C ALA A 122 2.33 -3.96 -10.98
N THR A 123 1.57 -2.96 -11.45
CA THR A 123 1.29 -1.72 -10.73
C THR A 123 0.61 -1.96 -9.38
N LEU A 124 -0.33 -2.90 -9.27
CA LEU A 124 -0.98 -3.24 -8.00
C LEU A 124 0.02 -3.78 -6.96
N MET A 125 0.96 -4.63 -7.40
CA MET A 125 1.99 -5.20 -6.52
C MET A 125 3.02 -4.14 -6.10
N ASP A 126 3.45 -3.27 -7.02
CA ASP A 126 4.36 -2.16 -6.71
C ASP A 126 3.75 -1.22 -5.66
N ASP A 127 2.47 -0.86 -5.82
CA ASP A 127 1.74 0.00 -4.89
C ASP A 127 1.54 -0.62 -3.50
N ALA A 128 1.22 -1.91 -3.43
CA ALA A 128 1.13 -2.63 -2.15
C ALA A 128 2.48 -2.65 -1.42
N ILE A 129 3.60 -2.83 -2.13
CA ILE A 129 4.94 -2.73 -1.54
C ILE A 129 5.25 -1.29 -1.10
N GLY A 130 4.87 -0.29 -1.90
CA GLY A 130 4.97 1.12 -1.53
C GLY A 130 4.18 1.45 -0.25
N THR A 131 3.00 0.85 -0.08
CA THR A 131 2.19 0.96 1.15
C THR A 131 2.92 0.33 2.33
N LEU A 132 3.52 -0.87 2.16
CA LEU A 132 4.33 -1.52 3.21
C LEU A 132 5.52 -0.65 3.64
N LEU A 133 6.18 -0.01 2.67
CA LEU A 133 7.26 0.95 2.93
C LEU A 133 6.77 2.25 3.56
N THR A 134 5.51 2.64 3.37
CA THR A 134 4.95 3.86 3.96
C THR A 134 4.60 3.65 5.44
N ILE A 135 3.98 2.51 5.76
CA ILE A 135 3.61 2.18 7.15
C ILE A 135 4.84 1.84 8.01
N ASN A 136 5.89 1.31 7.38
CA ASN A 136 7.20 1.20 8.02
C ASN A 136 7.98 2.52 7.95
N LYS A 137 8.76 2.82 8.99
CA LYS A 137 9.39 4.14 9.16
C LYS A 137 10.91 4.06 9.24
N HIS A 138 11.54 5.16 8.85
CA HIS A 138 12.95 5.42 9.13
C HIS A 138 13.20 5.39 10.64
N HIS A 139 14.04 4.47 11.09
CA HIS A 139 14.35 4.33 12.52
C HIS A 139 14.91 5.60 13.18
N LYS A 140 15.60 6.46 12.42
CA LYS A 140 16.21 7.69 12.96
C LYS A 140 15.28 8.89 12.96
N THR A 141 14.45 9.03 11.93
CA THR A 141 13.66 10.25 11.70
C THR A 141 12.17 10.06 11.99
N GLY A 142 11.68 8.81 12.04
CA GLY A 142 10.25 8.52 12.16
C GLY A 142 9.44 8.76 10.87
N GLU A 143 10.10 9.23 9.81
CA GLU A 143 9.48 9.47 8.49
C GLU A 143 9.15 8.15 7.78
N PRO A 144 8.13 8.10 6.90
CA PRO A 144 7.85 6.94 6.06
C PRO A 144 9.07 6.52 5.24
N LEU A 145 9.36 5.22 5.13
CA LEU A 145 10.48 4.76 4.30
C LEU A 145 10.25 5.06 2.81
N SER A 146 9.01 4.99 2.36
CA SER A 146 8.62 5.30 0.97
C SER A 146 9.06 6.69 0.51
N GLY A 147 9.13 7.68 1.41
CA GLY A 147 9.48 9.06 1.06
C GLY A 147 10.88 9.26 0.45
N ASN A 148 11.79 8.29 0.60
CA ASN A 148 13.10 8.30 -0.06
C ASN A 148 13.50 6.93 -0.63
N THR A 149 12.56 6.00 -0.78
CA THR A 149 12.86 4.66 -1.27
C THR A 149 12.26 4.48 -2.65
N VAL A 150 13.08 4.01 -3.59
CA VAL A 150 12.66 3.80 -4.99
C VAL A 150 12.80 2.34 -5.40
N THR A 151 11.95 1.90 -6.32
CA THR A 151 12.02 0.57 -6.94
C THR A 151 13.28 0.49 -7.83
N ALA A 152 14.20 -0.43 -7.52
CA ALA A 152 15.36 -0.72 -8.37
C ALA A 152 15.04 -1.79 -9.42
N TYR A 153 14.27 -2.81 -9.04
CA TYR A 153 13.66 -3.74 -9.97
C TYR A 153 12.39 -4.34 -9.39
N LEU A 154 11.49 -4.75 -10.29
CA LEU A 154 10.30 -5.57 -10.00
C LEU A 154 10.24 -6.70 -11.03
N ASN A 155 10.35 -7.95 -10.58
CA ASN A 155 10.35 -9.12 -11.43
C ASN A 155 9.02 -9.87 -11.26
N VAL A 156 8.17 -9.84 -12.30
CA VAL A 156 6.79 -10.35 -12.22
C VAL A 156 6.64 -11.70 -12.92
N LYS A 157 5.95 -12.64 -12.27
CA LYS A 157 5.49 -13.90 -12.83
C LYS A 157 3.97 -13.95 -12.86
N TYR A 158 3.39 -13.98 -14.07
CA TYR A 158 1.96 -14.14 -14.29
C TYR A 158 1.62 -15.64 -14.35
N LEU A 159 0.85 -16.12 -13.37
CA LEU A 159 0.54 -17.54 -13.22
C LEU A 159 -0.83 -17.89 -13.80
N ARG A 160 -1.81 -17.01 -13.62
CA ARG A 160 -3.20 -17.15 -14.09
C ARG A 160 -3.78 -15.79 -14.46
N PRO A 161 -4.77 -15.73 -15.36
CA PRO A 161 -5.46 -14.48 -15.68
C PRO A 161 -6.16 -13.88 -14.45
N VAL A 162 -6.04 -12.57 -14.27
CA VAL A 162 -6.87 -11.82 -13.32
C VAL A 162 -8.13 -11.36 -14.06
N LYS A 163 -9.30 -11.88 -13.65
CA LYS A 163 -10.57 -11.58 -14.31
C LYS A 163 -11.16 -10.25 -13.85
N THR A 164 -11.81 -9.55 -14.77
CA THR A 164 -12.52 -8.30 -14.54
C THR A 164 -13.96 -8.35 -15.10
N PRO A 165 -14.93 -7.72 -14.44
CA PRO A 165 -14.82 -7.13 -13.11
C PRO A 165 -14.59 -8.20 -12.03
N GLY A 166 -14.01 -7.82 -10.90
CA GLY A 166 -13.71 -8.76 -9.82
C GLY A 166 -12.96 -8.12 -8.67
N THR A 167 -12.87 -8.84 -7.55
CA THR A 167 -12.15 -8.38 -6.35
C THR A 167 -10.95 -9.28 -6.13
N VAL A 168 -9.79 -8.68 -5.85
CA VAL A 168 -8.53 -9.36 -5.57
C VAL A 168 -7.96 -8.94 -4.23
N LEU A 169 -7.08 -9.79 -3.68
CA LEU A 169 -6.23 -9.47 -2.55
C LEU A 169 -4.78 -9.35 -3.04
N VAL A 170 -4.16 -8.21 -2.82
CA VAL A 170 -2.72 -8.03 -3.01
C VAL A 170 -2.04 -8.16 -1.66
N VAL A 171 -1.07 -9.05 -1.53
CA VAL A 171 -0.28 -9.22 -0.30
C VAL A 171 1.16 -8.86 -0.62
N ALA A 172 1.75 -7.95 0.15
CA ALA A 172 3.16 -7.58 0.03
C ALA A 172 3.87 -7.81 1.36
N TRP A 173 5.08 -8.33 1.31
CA TRP A 173 5.91 -8.61 2.49
C TRP A 173 7.39 -8.46 2.15
N GLY A 174 8.22 -8.46 3.18
CA GLY A 174 9.67 -8.39 3.03
C GLY A 174 10.28 -7.45 4.05
N GLY A 175 11.52 -7.05 3.80
CA GLY A 175 12.25 -6.24 4.75
C GLY A 175 13.66 -5.90 4.32
N LYS A 176 14.42 -5.40 5.29
CA LYS A 176 15.79 -4.94 5.08
C LYS A 176 16.71 -6.12 4.74
N VAL A 177 17.48 -5.99 3.66
CA VAL A 177 18.46 -7.01 3.25
C VAL A 177 19.69 -6.93 4.16
N GLU A 178 20.08 -8.05 4.75
CA GLU A 178 21.29 -8.17 5.56
C GLU A 178 22.56 -7.88 4.75
N GLY A 179 23.59 -7.31 5.39
CA GLY A 179 24.86 -6.96 4.74
C GLY A 179 24.82 -5.79 3.74
N GLY A 180 23.64 -5.27 3.37
CA GLY A 180 23.46 -4.25 2.31
C GLY A 180 23.78 -2.79 2.67
N LYS A 181 24.70 -2.52 3.62
CA LYS A 181 24.92 -1.19 4.25
C LYS A 181 23.63 -0.50 4.73
N GLY A 182 22.58 -1.28 4.93
CA GLY A 182 21.27 -0.85 5.38
C GLY A 182 20.43 0.01 4.43
N ARG A 183 20.68 -0.03 3.11
CA ARG A 183 19.93 0.76 2.11
C ARG A 183 19.02 -0.05 1.19
N LYS A 184 19.02 -1.37 1.35
CA LYS A 184 18.36 -2.31 0.44
C LYS A 184 17.22 -2.98 1.16
N TYR A 185 16.05 -3.03 0.54
CA TYR A 185 14.89 -3.76 1.02
C TYR A 185 14.46 -4.77 -0.05
N GLY A 186 14.49 -6.05 0.30
CA GLY A 186 14.02 -7.13 -0.54
C GLY A 186 12.56 -7.36 -0.24
N MET A 187 11.71 -7.25 -1.26
CA MET A 187 10.26 -7.31 -1.10
C MET A 187 9.65 -8.30 -2.08
N GLU A 188 8.60 -8.96 -1.64
CA GLU A 188 7.80 -9.91 -2.41
C GLU A 188 6.34 -9.47 -2.39
N ALA A 189 5.61 -9.83 -3.44
CA ALA A 189 4.17 -9.58 -3.49
C ALA A 189 3.43 -10.66 -4.28
N GLU A 190 2.15 -10.81 -3.97
CA GLU A 190 1.22 -11.72 -4.65
C GLU A 190 -0.13 -11.05 -4.90
N VAL A 191 -0.73 -11.34 -6.06
CA VAL A 191 -2.15 -11.10 -6.32
C VAL A 191 -2.90 -12.41 -6.19
N ARG A 192 -3.92 -12.45 -5.33
CA ARG A 192 -4.74 -13.63 -5.03
C ARG A 192 -6.21 -13.40 -5.35
N ASP A 193 -6.92 -14.46 -5.73
CA ASP A 193 -8.38 -14.44 -5.83
C ASP A 193 -9.07 -14.71 -4.48
N GLY A 194 -10.41 -14.62 -4.44
CA GLY A 194 -11.20 -14.89 -3.24
C GLY A 194 -11.19 -16.34 -2.75
N LYS A 195 -10.55 -17.27 -3.48
CA LYS A 195 -10.30 -18.67 -3.07
C LYS A 195 -8.87 -18.86 -2.55
N GLY A 196 -8.06 -17.79 -2.51
CA GLY A 196 -6.66 -17.81 -2.09
C GLY A 196 -5.69 -18.29 -3.17
N ALA A 197 -6.13 -18.49 -4.42
CA ALA A 197 -5.23 -18.91 -5.49
C ALA A 197 -4.34 -17.74 -5.93
N VAL A 198 -3.02 -17.96 -5.97
CA VAL A 198 -2.05 -16.98 -6.47
C VAL A 198 -2.17 -16.86 -8.00
N LEU A 199 -2.50 -15.66 -8.46
CA LEU A 199 -2.70 -15.33 -9.88
C LEU A 199 -1.44 -14.71 -10.50
N ALA A 200 -0.72 -13.90 -9.74
CA ALA A 200 0.57 -13.35 -10.10
C ALA A 200 1.42 -13.17 -8.85
N LYS A 201 2.74 -13.18 -9.01
CA LYS A 201 3.68 -12.91 -7.92
C LYS A 201 4.89 -12.14 -8.41
N ALA A 202 5.55 -11.44 -7.51
CA ALA A 202 6.76 -10.69 -7.82
C ALA A 202 7.80 -10.77 -6.71
N ASP A 203 9.07 -10.67 -7.10
CA ASP A 203 10.18 -10.31 -6.24
C ASP A 203 10.77 -8.96 -6.69
N SER A 204 11.27 -8.17 -5.74
CA SER A 204 11.73 -6.81 -6.01
C SER A 204 12.82 -6.37 -5.05
N LEU A 205 13.56 -5.35 -5.49
CA LEU A 205 14.54 -4.66 -4.67
C LEU A 205 14.23 -3.18 -4.65
N TRP A 206 14.23 -2.62 -3.44
CA TRP A 206 13.97 -1.22 -3.18
C TRP A 206 15.18 -0.58 -2.52
N ILE A 207 15.53 0.63 -2.96
CA ILE A 207 16.75 1.32 -2.56
C ILE A 207 16.41 2.63 -1.86
N LEU A 208 16.87 2.75 -0.62
CA LEU A 208 16.85 4.00 0.10
C LEU A 208 17.91 4.96 -0.47
N LEU A 209 17.43 6.06 -1.05
CA LEU A 209 18.26 7.16 -1.53
C LEU A 209 18.89 7.91 -0.36
N GLN A 210 20.16 8.27 -0.53
CA GLN A 210 20.85 9.17 0.40
C GLN A 210 20.68 10.60 -0.10
N LYS A 211 20.28 11.53 0.78
CA LYS A 211 20.41 12.95 0.48
C LYS A 211 21.88 13.24 0.21
N LYS A 212 22.22 13.76 -0.98
CA LYS A 212 23.53 14.37 -1.20
C LYS A 212 23.59 15.60 -0.29
N GLU A 213 24.54 15.66 0.62
CA GLU A 213 24.90 16.93 1.23
C GLU A 213 25.32 17.87 0.11
N ALA A 214 24.69 19.05 0.05
CA ALA A 214 25.14 20.10 -0.84
C ALA A 214 26.58 20.42 -0.43
N LYS A 215 27.54 20.23 -1.34
CA LYS A 215 28.89 20.74 -1.14
C LYS A 215 28.76 22.26 -1.12
N LEU A 216 28.94 22.84 0.06
CA LEU A 216 29.17 24.28 0.25
C LEU A 216 30.46 24.70 -0.47
#